data_AF-A0A0L0MC94-F1
#
_entry.id   AF-A0A0L0MC94-F1
#
_cell.length_a   1.000
_cell.length_b   1.000
_cell.length_c   1.000
_cell.angle_alpha   90.00
_cell.angle_beta   90.00
_cell.angle_gamma   90.00
#
_symmetry.space_group_name_H-M   'P 1'
#
loop_
_entity.id
_entity.type
_entity.pdbx_description
1 polymer ?
#
loop_
_entity_poly.entity_id
_entity_poly.type
_entity_poly.pdbx_seq_one_letter_code
_entity_poly.pdbx_strand_id
1 'polypeptide(L)'
;MNAAEAISTYLAMLEHQRHLSEHTLRGYTHELAELRALAKERPLETLTATDMRGAVVQAHAAGLSSRSIAHRLSAWRAFYRWLAKRVEMPANPVATVRAPKREKTLPKALSVDDAQTLMDAPLAGTPEALRDHAILELFYSSGLRLSELVGLDVYFVDTPDHRSDGWLDLVHEEVTVLGKGGRRRSVPVGRKAIDALRAWIDVRGDFVKLDPFPLFLSTRGNRMSPGVVRDRVKRMALAAGIPSNVHPHVLRHSFATHVLQSSGDLRAVQELLGHANITATQIYTSLDFQHLARVYDSAHPRAKKRD
;
A
#
# COMPACT_ATOMS: atom_id res chain seq x y z
N MET A 1 13.25 9.59 34.66
CA MET A 1 12.01 9.00 34.10
C MET A 1 12.32 7.57 33.74
N ASN A 2 11.50 6.59 34.13
CA ASN A 2 11.76 5.19 33.80
C ASN A 2 11.61 4.97 32.27
N ALA A 3 12.43 4.09 31.68
CA ALA A 3 12.44 3.83 30.24
C ALA A 3 11.05 3.40 29.69
N ALA A 4 10.34 2.55 30.42
CA ALA A 4 9.00 2.08 30.06
C ALA A 4 7.97 3.22 30.12
N GLU A 5 8.03 4.07 31.15
CA GLU A 5 7.18 5.26 31.27
C GLU A 5 7.41 6.26 30.13
N ALA A 6 8.68 6.52 29.79
CA ALA A 6 9.04 7.43 28.70
C ALA A 6 8.49 6.94 27.36
N ILE A 7 8.65 5.64 27.08
CA ILE A 7 8.13 5.01 25.85
C ILE A 7 6.60 5.04 25.83
N SER A 8 5.94 4.65 26.91
CA SER A 8 4.47 4.66 27.01
C SER A 8 3.90 6.07 26.81
N THR A 9 4.49 7.07 27.46
CA THR A 9 4.08 8.48 27.32
C THR A 9 4.25 8.97 25.88
N TYR A 10 5.35 8.60 25.22
CA TYR A 10 5.58 8.97 23.83
C TYR A 10 4.57 8.31 22.89
N LEU A 11 4.28 7.02 23.06
CA LEU A 11 3.30 6.30 22.26
C LEU A 11 1.88 6.88 22.43
N ALA A 12 1.47 7.17 23.66
CA ALA A 12 0.19 7.83 23.94
C ALA A 12 0.10 9.22 23.28
N MET A 13 1.20 9.98 23.25
CA MET A 13 1.25 11.25 22.52
C MET A 13 1.10 11.06 21.00
N LEU A 14 1.76 10.05 20.43
CA LEU A 14 1.63 9.74 19.00
C LEU A 14 0.20 9.34 18.63
N GLU A 15 -0.49 8.63 19.52
CA GLU A 15 -1.87 8.19 19.34
C GLU A 15 -2.85 9.35 19.50
N HIS A 16 -2.83 10.05 20.63
CA HIS A 16 -3.87 11.02 20.99
C HIS A 16 -3.62 12.43 20.45
N GLN A 17 -2.36 12.86 20.30
CA GLN A 17 -2.05 14.22 19.85
C GLN A 17 -1.70 14.28 18.36
N ARG A 18 -1.10 13.21 17.81
CA ARG A 18 -0.71 13.17 16.40
C ARG A 18 -1.64 12.31 15.54
N HIS A 19 -2.59 11.62 16.15
CA HIS A 19 -3.56 10.74 15.48
C HIS A 19 -2.90 9.84 14.42
N LEU A 20 -1.73 9.27 14.78
CA LEU A 20 -1.05 8.36 13.87
C LEU A 20 -1.90 7.10 13.66
N SER A 21 -1.92 6.59 12.43
CA SER A 21 -2.65 5.36 12.12
C SER A 21 -2.13 4.20 12.98
N GLU A 22 -3.02 3.26 13.32
CA GLU A 22 -2.64 2.08 14.12
C GLU A 22 -1.44 1.32 13.55
N HIS A 23 -1.36 1.21 12.22
CA HIS A 23 -0.22 0.57 11.57
C HIS A 23 1.10 1.28 11.87
N THR A 24 1.09 2.61 11.86
CA THR A 24 2.26 3.42 12.21
C THR A 24 2.59 3.28 13.70
N LEU A 25 1.58 3.31 14.57
CA LEU A 25 1.75 3.09 16.01
C LEU A 25 2.37 1.72 16.30
N ARG A 26 1.85 0.63 15.71
CA ARG A 26 2.44 -0.72 15.83
C ARG A 26 3.93 -0.74 15.44
N GLY A 27 4.29 -0.04 14.37
CA GLY A 27 5.68 0.13 13.95
C GLY A 27 6.53 0.83 15.02
N TYR A 28 6.07 1.96 15.55
CA TYR A 28 6.77 2.67 16.62
C TYR A 28 6.88 1.83 17.90
N THR A 29 5.82 1.15 18.31
CA THR A 29 5.81 0.27 19.49
C THR A 29 6.87 -0.81 19.38
N HIS A 30 6.96 -1.49 18.23
CA HIS A 30 7.98 -2.51 17.99
C HIS A 30 9.39 -1.93 18.09
N GLU A 31 9.68 -0.82 17.40
CA GLU A 31 11.03 -0.25 17.39
C GLU A 31 11.44 0.31 18.75
N LEU A 32 10.50 0.83 19.55
CA LEU A 32 10.79 1.31 20.91
C LEU A 32 10.97 0.16 21.92
N ALA A 33 10.30 -0.97 21.72
CA ALA A 33 10.58 -2.18 22.49
C ALA A 33 12.02 -2.68 22.25
N GLU A 34 12.49 -2.66 20.99
CA GLU A 34 13.87 -2.98 20.62
C GLU A 34 14.88 -2.01 21.26
N LEU A 35 14.54 -0.72 21.31
CA LEU A 35 15.37 0.29 21.99
C LEU A 35 15.45 0.03 23.50
N ARG A 36 14.34 -0.34 24.14
CA ARG A 36 14.31 -0.72 25.56
C ARG A 36 15.15 -1.97 25.81
N ALA A 37 15.04 -2.98 24.95
CA ALA A 37 15.84 -4.19 25.05
C ALA A 37 17.35 -3.89 24.93
N LEU A 38 17.74 -2.98 24.03
CA LEU A 38 19.12 -2.49 23.92
C LEU A 38 19.62 -1.81 25.20
N ALA A 39 18.73 -1.10 25.90
CA ALA A 39 19.08 -0.40 27.13
C ALA A 39 19.45 -1.33 28.29
N LYS A 40 18.85 -2.54 28.34
CA LYS A 40 19.08 -3.54 29.41
C LYS A 40 18.98 -2.90 30.81
N GLU A 41 17.85 -2.26 31.10
CA GLU A 41 17.57 -1.52 32.35
C GLU A 41 18.37 -0.22 32.59
N ARG A 42 19.34 0.13 31.72
CA ARG A 42 20.00 1.45 31.79
C ARG A 42 19.01 2.57 31.42
N PRO A 43 19.16 3.78 32.01
CA PRO A 43 18.38 4.94 31.58
C PRO A 43 18.65 5.25 30.09
N LEU A 44 17.61 5.60 29.33
CA LEU A 44 17.70 5.76 27.87
C LEU A 44 18.64 6.92 27.48
N GLU A 45 18.73 7.95 28.32
CA GLU A 45 19.61 9.09 28.18
C GLU A 45 21.11 8.75 28.30
N THR A 46 21.45 7.58 28.86
CA THR A 46 22.84 7.11 28.99
C THR A 46 23.35 6.36 27.75
N LEU A 47 22.46 6.02 26.83
CA LEU A 47 22.85 5.31 25.61
C LEU A 47 23.66 6.21 24.68
N THR A 48 24.64 5.61 24.01
CA THR A 48 25.61 6.32 23.18
C THR A 48 25.44 5.97 21.70
N ALA A 49 26.10 6.73 20.82
CA ALA A 49 26.20 6.40 19.40
C ALA A 49 26.91 5.05 19.14
N THR A 50 27.71 4.56 20.09
CA THR A 50 28.33 3.24 20.00
C THR A 50 27.32 2.13 20.25
N ASP A 51 26.44 2.27 21.25
CA ASP A 51 25.34 1.31 21.48
C ASP A 51 24.44 1.20 20.24
N MET A 52 24.08 2.35 19.65
CA MET A 52 23.22 2.40 18.46
C MET A 52 23.87 1.75 17.23
N ARG A 53 25.18 1.98 17.01
CA ARG A 53 25.92 1.32 15.93
C ARG A 53 26.01 -0.19 16.16
N GLY A 54 26.26 -0.63 17.40
CA GLY A 54 26.25 -2.04 17.76
C GLY A 54 24.91 -2.71 17.46
N ALA A 55 23.80 -2.06 17.83
CA ALA A 55 22.45 -2.55 17.53
C ALA A 55 22.16 -2.65 16.03
N VAL A 56 22.66 -1.68 15.23
CA VAL A 56 22.54 -1.72 13.77
C VAL A 56 23.30 -2.91 13.17
N VAL A 57 24.53 -3.15 13.64
CA VAL A 57 25.35 -4.28 13.18
C VAL A 57 24.68 -5.61 13.54
N GLN A 58 24.19 -5.75 14.77
CA GLN A 58 23.48 -6.95 15.21
C GLN A 58 22.19 -7.18 14.41
N ALA A 59 21.39 -6.12 14.19
CA ALA A 59 20.18 -6.21 13.37
C ALA A 59 20.49 -6.64 11.94
N HIS A 60 21.54 -6.08 11.32
CA HIS A 60 21.97 -6.46 9.98
C HIS A 60 22.45 -7.91 9.92
N ALA A 61 23.25 -8.35 10.90
CA ALA A 61 23.72 -9.74 11.02
C ALA A 61 22.56 -10.73 11.24
N ALA A 62 21.49 -10.29 11.91
CA ALA A 62 20.24 -11.04 12.07
C ALA A 62 19.32 -11.01 10.82
N GLY A 63 19.78 -10.44 9.70
CA GLY A 63 19.06 -10.46 8.42
C GLY A 63 18.07 -9.31 8.21
N LEU A 64 18.05 -8.28 9.07
CA LEU A 64 17.21 -7.11 8.81
C LEU A 64 17.73 -6.35 7.58
N SER A 65 16.81 -6.06 6.65
CA SER A 65 17.13 -5.26 5.47
C SER A 65 17.60 -3.84 5.85
N SER A 66 18.42 -3.22 4.99
CA SER A 66 18.84 -1.83 5.15
C SER A 66 17.67 -0.86 5.31
N ARG A 67 16.51 -1.17 4.70
CA ARG A 67 15.27 -0.39 4.82
C ARG A 67 14.66 -0.52 6.23
N SER A 68 14.61 -1.74 6.77
CA SER A 68 14.12 -1.99 8.13
C SER A 68 15.00 -1.27 9.17
N ILE A 69 16.33 -1.34 8.99
CA ILE A 69 17.28 -0.62 9.85
C ILE A 69 17.11 0.90 9.74
N ALA A 70 16.90 1.43 8.52
CA ALA A 70 16.63 2.86 8.33
C ALA A 70 15.33 3.30 9.02
N HIS A 71 14.29 2.46 8.99
CA HIS A 71 13.03 2.70 9.70
C HIS A 71 13.23 2.73 11.22
N ARG A 72 13.91 1.72 11.78
CA ARG A 72 14.32 1.67 13.20
C ARG A 72 15.01 2.96 13.65
N LEU A 73 16.07 3.35 12.93
CA LEU A 73 16.80 4.58 13.23
C LEU A 73 15.94 5.85 13.09
N SER A 74 14.95 5.86 12.20
CA SER A 74 14.01 6.98 12.08
C SER A 74 13.10 7.08 13.30
N ALA A 75 12.51 5.97 13.74
CA ALA A 75 11.69 5.90 14.94
C ALA A 75 12.47 6.33 16.19
N TRP A 76 13.69 5.81 16.35
CA TRP A 76 14.56 6.18 17.47
C TRP A 76 14.95 7.66 17.45
N ARG A 77 15.31 8.23 16.28
CA ARG A 77 15.60 9.67 16.19
C ARG A 77 14.39 10.54 16.53
N ALA A 78 13.18 10.14 16.14
CA ALA A 78 11.97 10.86 16.50
C ALA A 78 11.73 10.82 18.02
N PHE A 79 11.90 9.65 18.64
CA PHE A 79 11.80 9.47 20.08
C PHE A 79 12.85 10.29 20.85
N TYR A 80 14.14 10.21 20.48
CA TYR A 80 15.18 10.99 21.18
C TYR A 80 15.05 12.50 21.00
N ARG A 81 14.49 12.98 19.88
CA ARG A 81 14.12 14.41 19.73
C ARG A 81 13.00 14.83 20.68
N TRP A 82 12.09 13.92 21.01
CA TRP A 82 11.05 14.17 22.00
C TRP A 82 11.59 14.06 23.44
N LEU A 83 12.46 13.08 23.70
CA LEU A 83 13.04 12.81 25.01
C LEU A 83 13.97 13.95 25.45
N ALA A 84 14.80 14.48 24.52
CA ALA A 84 15.69 15.60 24.78
C ALA A 84 14.98 16.90 25.19
N LYS A 85 13.65 16.99 25.05
CA LYS A 85 12.85 18.12 25.57
C LYS A 85 12.41 17.94 27.03
N ARG A 86 12.66 16.78 27.64
CA ARG A 86 12.13 16.36 28.95
C ARG A 86 13.21 15.95 29.94
N VAL A 87 14.34 15.48 29.45
CA VAL A 87 15.49 15.11 30.27
C VAL A 87 16.73 15.76 29.68
N GLU A 88 17.67 16.11 30.56
CA GLU A 88 18.96 16.61 30.13
C GLU A 88 19.71 15.50 29.39
N MET A 89 20.18 15.82 28.19
CA MET A 89 20.91 14.88 27.34
C MET A 89 22.13 15.58 26.74
N PRO A 90 23.32 14.97 26.82
CA PRO A 90 24.52 15.56 26.23
C PRO A 90 24.44 15.62 24.70
N ALA A 91 23.84 14.59 24.07
CA ALA A 91 23.58 14.55 22.64
C ALA A 91 22.53 13.48 22.31
N ASN A 92 21.90 13.58 21.14
CA ASN A 92 21.05 12.51 20.62
C ASN A 92 21.93 11.35 20.11
N PRO A 93 21.84 10.13 20.70
CA PRO A 93 22.75 9.03 20.38
C PRO A 93 22.54 8.45 18.98
N VAL A 94 21.45 8.78 18.30
CA VAL A 94 21.08 8.25 16.99
C VAL A 94 21.35 9.26 15.86
N ALA A 95 21.74 10.50 16.20
CA ALA A 95 21.84 11.60 15.24
C ALA A 95 22.80 11.29 14.08
N THR A 96 23.97 10.72 14.38
CA THR A 96 25.04 10.45 13.40
C THR A 96 25.04 9.02 12.85
N VAL A 97 24.24 8.14 13.43
CA VAL A 97 24.19 6.71 13.08
C VAL A 97 23.49 6.55 11.73
N ARG A 98 24.05 5.77 10.81
CA ARG A 98 23.47 5.54 9.48
C ARG A 98 23.14 4.06 9.29
N ALA A 99 22.07 3.81 8.54
CA ALA A 99 21.78 2.46 8.06
C ALA A 99 22.83 2.05 7.01
N PRO A 100 23.08 0.74 6.83
CA PRO A 100 23.90 0.23 5.74
C PRO A 100 23.44 0.77 4.39
N LYS A 101 24.39 0.97 3.45
CA LYS A 101 24.06 1.44 2.10
C LYS A 101 23.13 0.43 1.45
N ARG A 102 21.99 0.92 0.98
CA ARG A 102 21.04 0.12 0.22
C ARG A 102 21.49 0.05 -1.23
N GLU A 103 21.56 -1.15 -1.79
CA GLU A 103 21.70 -1.32 -3.24
C GLU A 103 20.46 -0.78 -3.96
N LYS A 104 20.69 0.04 -4.99
CA LYS A 104 19.62 0.55 -5.85
C LYS A 104 19.18 -0.59 -6.76
N THR A 105 18.03 -1.19 -6.46
CA THR A 105 17.37 -2.13 -7.35
C THR A 105 16.74 -1.37 -8.53
N LEU A 106 17.03 -1.83 -9.75
CA LEU A 106 16.47 -1.38 -11.04
C LEU A 106 14.93 -1.61 -11.11
N PRO A 107 14.23 -1.10 -12.15
CA PRO A 107 12.80 -0.77 -12.08
C PRO A 107 11.92 -1.95 -11.65
N LYS A 108 10.96 -1.64 -10.78
CA LYS A 108 10.02 -2.61 -10.20
C LYS A 108 8.78 -2.85 -11.06
N ALA A 109 8.71 -2.25 -12.24
CA ALA A 109 7.54 -2.33 -13.11
C ALA A 109 7.66 -3.60 -13.95
N LEU A 110 6.54 -4.24 -14.22
CA LEU A 110 6.45 -5.28 -15.24
C LEU A 110 6.72 -4.65 -16.61
N SER A 111 7.30 -5.42 -17.51
CA SER A 111 7.27 -5.05 -18.92
C SER A 111 5.82 -5.04 -19.41
N VAL A 112 5.56 -4.34 -20.51
CA VAL A 112 4.23 -4.32 -21.13
C VAL A 112 3.80 -5.73 -21.56
N ASP A 113 4.74 -6.53 -22.07
CA ASP A 113 4.49 -7.91 -22.51
C ASP A 113 4.21 -8.85 -21.34
N ASP A 114 4.94 -8.72 -20.22
CA ASP A 114 4.66 -9.50 -19.01
C ASP A 114 3.31 -9.11 -18.41
N ALA A 115 3.01 -7.81 -18.34
CA ALA A 115 1.73 -7.34 -17.85
C ALA A 115 0.59 -7.88 -18.73
N GLN A 116 0.76 -7.91 -20.04
CA GLN A 116 -0.21 -8.51 -20.95
C GLN A 116 -0.35 -10.02 -20.74
N THR A 117 0.75 -10.75 -20.66
CA THR A 117 0.77 -12.20 -20.40
C THR A 117 0.04 -12.53 -19.09
N LEU A 118 0.18 -11.69 -18.05
CA LEU A 118 -0.51 -11.85 -16.78
C LEU A 118 -2.03 -11.68 -16.91
N MET A 119 -2.47 -10.67 -17.67
CA MET A 119 -3.90 -10.34 -17.81
C MET A 119 -4.63 -11.24 -18.80
N ASP A 120 -3.90 -11.80 -19.78
CA ASP A 120 -4.38 -12.76 -20.78
C ASP A 120 -4.25 -14.23 -20.32
N ALA A 121 -3.73 -14.47 -19.11
CA ALA A 121 -3.57 -15.82 -18.58
C ALA A 121 -4.92 -16.55 -18.54
N PRO A 122 -5.00 -17.80 -19.02
CA PRO A 122 -6.24 -18.56 -19.02
C PRO A 122 -6.84 -18.66 -17.63
N LEU A 123 -8.13 -18.31 -17.51
CA LEU A 123 -8.85 -18.46 -16.26
C LEU A 123 -9.28 -19.91 -16.08
N ALA A 124 -9.08 -20.43 -14.87
CA ALA A 124 -9.77 -21.65 -14.48
C ALA A 124 -11.28 -21.37 -14.48
N GLY A 125 -12.10 -22.35 -14.84
CA GLY A 125 -13.57 -22.24 -14.87
C GLY A 125 -14.22 -22.20 -13.48
N THR A 126 -13.58 -21.57 -12.49
CA THR A 126 -14.08 -21.48 -11.11
C THR A 126 -14.38 -20.03 -10.72
N PRO A 127 -15.37 -19.80 -9.84
CA PRO A 127 -15.67 -18.44 -9.34
C PRO A 127 -14.47 -17.73 -8.68
N GLU A 128 -13.57 -18.46 -8.03
CA GLU A 128 -12.35 -17.87 -7.45
C GLU A 128 -11.40 -17.32 -8.51
N ALA A 129 -11.35 -17.95 -9.69
CA ALA A 129 -10.52 -17.45 -10.79
C ALA A 129 -11.06 -16.13 -11.33
N LEU A 130 -12.39 -15.98 -11.43
CA LEU A 130 -13.04 -14.72 -11.79
C LEU A 130 -12.75 -13.63 -10.76
N ARG A 131 -12.86 -13.95 -9.46
CA ARG A 131 -12.49 -13.03 -8.38
C ARG A 131 -11.05 -12.56 -8.52
N ASP A 132 -10.12 -13.50 -8.68
CA ASP A 132 -8.70 -13.19 -8.66
C ASP A 132 -8.27 -12.43 -9.93
N HIS A 133 -8.88 -12.73 -11.07
CA HIS A 133 -8.71 -11.98 -12.31
C HIS A 133 -9.22 -10.54 -12.16
N ALA A 134 -10.41 -10.35 -11.59
CA ALA A 134 -10.94 -9.02 -11.30
C ALA A 134 -10.02 -8.21 -10.36
N ILE A 135 -9.36 -8.88 -9.39
CA ILE A 135 -8.36 -8.25 -8.53
C ILE A 135 -7.14 -7.78 -9.35
N LEU A 136 -6.62 -8.60 -10.26
CA LEU A 136 -5.47 -8.24 -11.11
C LEU A 136 -5.80 -7.07 -12.03
N GLU A 137 -6.89 -7.18 -12.77
CA GLU A 137 -7.33 -6.17 -13.73
C GLU A 137 -7.58 -4.85 -13.00
N LEU A 138 -8.26 -4.87 -11.84
CA LEU A 138 -8.47 -3.66 -11.06
C LEU A 138 -7.17 -3.04 -10.57
N PHE A 139 -6.22 -3.82 -10.02
CA PHE A 139 -4.91 -3.27 -9.59
C PHE A 139 -4.18 -2.58 -10.74
N TYR A 140 -4.17 -3.23 -11.91
CA TYR A 140 -3.43 -2.76 -13.05
C TYR A 140 -4.12 -1.62 -13.80
N SER A 141 -5.45 -1.52 -13.70
CA SER A 141 -6.23 -0.48 -14.35
C SER A 141 -6.39 0.82 -13.53
N SER A 142 -6.37 0.71 -12.20
CA SER A 142 -6.66 1.84 -11.29
C SER A 142 -5.45 2.26 -10.44
N GLY A 143 -4.40 1.44 -10.41
CA GLY A 143 -3.23 1.69 -9.59
C GLY A 143 -3.52 1.78 -8.10
N LEU A 144 -4.60 1.20 -7.58
CA LEU A 144 -4.95 1.26 -6.16
C LEU A 144 -3.87 0.70 -5.24
N ARG A 145 -3.80 1.21 -4.01
CA ARG A 145 -3.03 0.55 -2.94
C ARG A 145 -3.74 -0.73 -2.53
N LEU A 146 -2.98 -1.72 -2.05
CA LEU A 146 -3.55 -2.97 -1.54
C LEU A 146 -4.60 -2.76 -0.45
N SER A 147 -4.38 -1.82 0.47
CA SER A 147 -5.36 -1.50 1.51
C SER A 147 -6.62 -0.86 0.95
N GLU A 148 -6.49 -0.05 -0.11
CA GLU A 148 -7.62 0.59 -0.78
C GLU A 148 -8.46 -0.48 -1.49
N LEU A 149 -7.85 -1.36 -2.28
CA LEU A 149 -8.56 -2.46 -2.98
C LEU A 149 -9.25 -3.42 -2.00
N VAL A 150 -8.55 -3.84 -0.93
CA VAL A 150 -9.13 -4.73 0.09
C VAL A 150 -10.29 -4.07 0.82
N GLY A 151 -10.28 -2.74 0.95
CA GLY A 151 -11.31 -1.96 1.63
C GLY A 151 -12.53 -1.61 0.78
N LEU A 152 -12.55 -1.95 -0.51
CA LEU A 152 -13.69 -1.64 -1.38
C LEU A 152 -14.94 -2.43 -1.00
N ASP A 153 -16.08 -1.74 -1.02
CA ASP A 153 -17.41 -2.33 -1.03
C ASP A 153 -17.98 -2.42 -2.46
N VAL A 154 -18.93 -3.32 -2.67
CA VAL A 154 -19.60 -3.48 -3.97
C VAL A 154 -20.48 -2.27 -4.32
N TYR A 155 -20.97 -1.54 -3.32
CA TYR A 155 -21.68 -0.26 -3.44
C TYR A 155 -21.49 0.57 -2.17
N PHE A 156 -21.80 1.87 -2.22
CA PHE A 156 -21.72 2.74 -1.06
C PHE A 156 -22.78 2.39 -0.01
N VAL A 157 -22.37 2.29 1.25
CA VAL A 157 -23.24 2.04 2.40
C VAL A 157 -22.89 3.00 3.54
N ASP A 158 -23.93 3.58 4.15
CA ASP A 158 -23.83 4.42 5.35
C ASP A 158 -24.96 4.02 6.30
N THR A 159 -24.68 3.04 7.16
CA THR A 159 -25.56 2.56 8.22
C THR A 159 -24.88 2.75 9.58
N PRO A 160 -25.63 2.66 10.70
CA PRO A 160 -25.02 2.76 12.04
C PRO A 160 -23.89 1.76 12.29
N ASP A 161 -23.97 0.58 11.67
CA ASP A 161 -23.02 -0.53 11.88
C ASP A 161 -21.91 -0.59 10.83
N HIS A 162 -22.09 0.07 9.67
CA HIS A 162 -21.13 0.00 8.57
C HIS A 162 -21.13 1.27 7.73
N ARG A 163 -19.93 1.82 7.51
CA ARG A 163 -19.72 2.96 6.62
C ARG A 163 -18.60 2.66 5.65
N SER A 164 -18.89 2.79 4.36
CA SER A 164 -17.91 2.51 3.31
C SER A 164 -16.78 3.56 3.30
N ASP A 165 -15.55 3.07 3.46
CA ASP A 165 -14.32 3.84 3.19
C ASP A 165 -14.05 3.94 1.68
N GLY A 166 -14.49 2.95 0.91
CA GLY A 166 -14.40 2.96 -0.54
C GLY A 166 -15.41 2.00 -1.17
N TRP A 167 -15.79 2.27 -2.42
CA TRP A 167 -16.79 1.49 -3.14
C TRP A 167 -16.57 1.53 -4.65
N LEU A 168 -17.13 0.54 -5.33
CA LEU A 168 -17.24 0.50 -6.78
C LEU A 168 -18.47 1.27 -7.26
N ASP A 169 -18.28 2.12 -8.25
CA ASP A 169 -19.34 2.78 -9.01
C ASP A 169 -19.30 2.26 -10.45
N LEU A 170 -20.10 1.22 -10.73
CA LEU A 170 -20.19 0.60 -12.05
C LEU A 170 -20.84 1.50 -13.11
N VAL A 171 -21.63 2.51 -12.70
CA VAL A 171 -22.32 3.40 -13.63
C VAL A 171 -21.33 4.39 -14.22
N HIS A 172 -20.46 4.94 -13.37
CA HIS A 172 -19.43 5.89 -13.79
C HIS A 172 -18.08 5.23 -14.12
N GLU A 173 -18.01 3.90 -14.01
CA GLU A 173 -16.78 3.11 -14.22
C GLU A 173 -15.62 3.61 -13.35
N GLU A 174 -15.92 3.86 -12.07
CA GLU A 174 -15.00 4.47 -11.10
C GLU A 174 -14.95 3.67 -9.80
N VAL A 175 -13.86 3.79 -9.06
CA VAL A 175 -13.77 3.36 -7.67
C VAL A 175 -13.48 4.56 -6.78
N THR A 176 -14.27 4.73 -5.74
CA THR A 176 -14.00 5.75 -4.71
C THR A 176 -13.19 5.13 -3.60
N VAL A 177 -12.12 5.80 -3.16
CA VAL A 177 -11.26 5.32 -2.07
C VAL A 177 -10.88 6.41 -1.08
N LEU A 178 -10.76 6.04 0.19
CA LEU A 178 -10.24 6.91 1.24
C LEU A 178 -8.71 7.02 1.18
N GLY A 179 -8.22 8.19 0.78
CA GLY A 179 -6.80 8.52 0.75
C GLY A 179 -6.23 8.91 2.12
N LYS A 180 -4.92 9.18 2.13
CA LYS A 180 -4.22 9.64 3.34
C LYS A 180 -4.80 10.98 3.80
N GLY A 181 -5.08 11.09 5.10
CA GLY A 181 -5.71 12.28 5.68
C GLY A 181 -7.23 12.32 5.58
N GLY A 182 -7.87 11.18 5.30
CA GLY A 182 -9.33 11.05 5.33
C GLY A 182 -10.05 11.67 4.13
N ARG A 183 -9.33 11.98 3.05
CA ARG A 183 -9.92 12.56 1.83
C ARG A 183 -10.27 11.46 0.84
N ARG A 184 -11.53 11.42 0.39
CA ARG A 184 -11.97 10.53 -0.68
C ARG A 184 -11.45 11.02 -2.04
N ARG A 185 -11.16 10.08 -2.93
CA ARG A 185 -10.89 10.36 -4.36
C ARG A 185 -11.54 9.28 -5.21
N SER A 186 -12.07 9.67 -6.36
CA SER A 186 -12.51 8.74 -7.39
C SER A 186 -11.33 8.40 -8.31
N VAL A 187 -11.25 7.15 -8.72
CA VAL A 187 -10.25 6.64 -9.65
C VAL A 187 -11.00 5.94 -10.79
N PRO A 188 -10.88 6.40 -12.04
CA PRO A 188 -11.47 5.70 -13.18
C PRO A 188 -10.89 4.29 -13.33
N VAL A 189 -11.73 3.40 -13.83
CA VAL A 189 -11.42 2.00 -14.08
C VAL A 189 -11.64 1.74 -15.58
N GLY A 190 -10.61 1.25 -16.23
CA GLY A 190 -10.64 0.89 -17.65
C GLY A 190 -11.56 -0.29 -17.94
N ARG A 191 -12.00 -0.37 -19.20
CA ARG A 191 -13.10 -1.26 -19.60
C ARG A 191 -12.85 -2.73 -19.28
N LYS A 192 -11.62 -3.23 -19.48
CA LYS A 192 -11.27 -4.64 -19.21
C LYS A 192 -11.42 -5.01 -17.73
N ALA A 193 -11.11 -4.07 -16.84
CA ALA A 193 -11.31 -4.27 -15.41
C ALA A 193 -12.79 -4.22 -15.03
N ILE A 194 -13.59 -3.36 -15.67
CA ILE A 194 -15.05 -3.36 -15.50
C ILE A 194 -15.66 -4.69 -15.95
N ASP A 195 -15.25 -5.21 -17.11
CA ASP A 195 -15.73 -6.51 -17.62
C ASP A 195 -15.41 -7.65 -16.64
N ALA A 196 -14.17 -7.69 -16.13
CA ALA A 196 -13.76 -8.67 -15.11
C ALA A 196 -14.52 -8.52 -13.79
N LEU A 197 -14.76 -7.27 -13.34
CA LEU A 197 -15.54 -6.97 -12.14
C LEU A 197 -16.99 -7.42 -12.28
N ARG A 198 -17.63 -7.20 -13.44
CA ARG A 198 -18.99 -7.69 -13.71
C ARG A 198 -19.05 -9.22 -13.63
N ALA A 199 -18.14 -9.91 -14.30
CA ALA A 199 -18.07 -11.37 -14.28
C ALA A 199 -17.88 -11.92 -12.84
N TRP A 200 -17.07 -11.26 -12.02
CA TRP A 200 -16.95 -11.60 -10.60
C TRP A 200 -18.25 -11.33 -9.82
N ILE A 201 -18.88 -10.16 -10.02
CA ILE A 201 -20.09 -9.75 -9.29
C ILE A 201 -21.25 -10.72 -9.56
N ASP A 202 -21.37 -11.24 -10.79
CA ASP A 202 -22.41 -12.19 -11.18
C ASP A 202 -22.38 -13.49 -10.34
N VAL A 203 -21.19 -13.93 -9.91
CA VAL A 203 -20.99 -15.15 -9.10
C VAL A 203 -20.66 -14.85 -7.63
N ARG A 204 -20.45 -13.58 -7.27
CA ARG A 204 -20.02 -13.15 -5.93
C ARG A 204 -21.02 -13.56 -4.84
N GLY A 205 -22.31 -13.60 -5.18
CA GLY A 205 -23.40 -13.94 -4.26
C GLY A 205 -23.15 -15.26 -3.51
N ASP A 206 -22.57 -16.25 -4.18
CA ASP A 206 -22.29 -17.58 -3.62
C ASP A 206 -21.23 -17.57 -2.49
N PHE A 207 -20.46 -16.48 -2.39
CA PHE A 207 -19.43 -16.31 -1.36
C PHE A 207 -19.92 -15.51 -0.15
N VAL A 208 -21.06 -14.82 -0.26
CA VAL A 208 -21.59 -14.01 0.84
C VAL A 208 -22.12 -14.92 1.93
N LYS A 209 -21.63 -14.74 3.16
CA LYS A 209 -22.13 -15.50 4.33
C LYS A 209 -22.77 -14.61 5.38
N LEU A 210 -22.01 -13.63 5.87
CA LEU A 210 -22.45 -12.72 6.94
C LEU A 210 -22.44 -11.28 6.46
N ASP A 211 -21.30 -10.82 5.94
CA ASP A 211 -21.10 -9.45 5.48
C ASP A 211 -21.31 -9.35 3.96
N PRO A 212 -22.38 -8.69 3.47
CA PRO A 212 -22.68 -8.58 2.06
C PRO A 212 -21.94 -7.43 1.37
N PHE A 213 -21.18 -6.59 2.09
CA PHE A 213 -20.62 -5.35 1.53
C PHE A 213 -19.27 -5.51 0.80
N PRO A 214 -18.28 -6.30 1.29
CA PRO A 214 -16.94 -6.33 0.71
C PRO A 214 -16.92 -6.75 -0.75
N LEU A 215 -16.32 -5.96 -1.64
CA LEU A 215 -16.23 -6.30 -3.07
C LEU A 215 -15.52 -7.65 -3.28
N PHE A 216 -14.43 -7.89 -2.55
CA PHE A 216 -13.66 -9.13 -2.64
C PHE A 216 -13.75 -9.97 -1.36
N LEU A 217 -14.29 -11.18 -1.52
CA LEU A 217 -14.52 -12.15 -0.45
C LEU A 217 -13.55 -13.33 -0.55
N SER A 218 -13.05 -13.77 0.59
CA SER A 218 -12.31 -15.04 0.70
C SER A 218 -13.26 -16.23 0.50
N THR A 219 -12.72 -17.43 0.28
CA THR A 219 -13.51 -18.68 0.23
C THR A 219 -14.28 -18.96 1.53
N ARG A 220 -13.92 -18.29 2.63
CA ARG A 220 -14.64 -18.36 3.91
C ARG A 220 -15.81 -17.37 4.00
N GLY A 221 -16.00 -16.50 3.01
CA GLY A 221 -17.07 -15.50 2.95
C GLY A 221 -16.83 -14.22 3.74
N ASN A 222 -15.61 -14.03 4.25
CA ASN A 222 -15.18 -12.77 4.87
C ASN A 222 -14.39 -11.92 3.87
N ARG A 223 -14.33 -10.60 4.08
CA ARG A 223 -13.42 -9.68 3.36
C ARG A 223 -12.01 -10.27 3.25
N MET A 224 -11.45 -10.27 2.04
CA MET A 224 -10.11 -10.81 1.83
C MET A 224 -9.07 -10.04 2.65
N SER A 225 -8.14 -10.75 3.29
CA SER A 225 -7.03 -10.08 3.97
C SER A 225 -5.97 -9.63 2.96
N PRO A 226 -5.19 -8.57 3.26
CA PRO A 226 -4.07 -8.15 2.42
C PRO A 226 -3.06 -9.27 2.15
N GLY A 227 -2.88 -10.20 3.09
CA GLY A 227 -1.99 -11.36 2.92
C GLY A 227 -2.50 -12.32 1.85
N VAL A 228 -3.79 -12.63 1.86
CA VAL A 228 -4.41 -13.52 0.86
C VAL A 228 -4.33 -12.89 -0.53
N VAL A 229 -4.65 -11.61 -0.68
CA VAL A 229 -4.56 -10.93 -1.99
C VAL A 229 -3.13 -10.96 -2.54
N ARG A 230 -2.11 -10.71 -1.71
CA ARG A 230 -0.71 -10.82 -2.15
C ARG A 230 -0.35 -12.22 -2.65
N ASP A 231 -0.79 -13.23 -1.90
CA ASP A 231 -0.55 -14.64 -2.26
C ASP A 231 -1.25 -15.02 -3.57
N ARG A 232 -2.51 -14.60 -3.77
CA ARG A 232 -3.24 -14.83 -5.04
C ARG A 232 -2.54 -14.17 -6.22
N VAL A 233 -2.16 -12.89 -6.11
CA VAL A 233 -1.41 -12.17 -7.15
C VAL A 233 -0.11 -12.90 -7.52
N LYS A 234 0.65 -13.35 -6.51
CA LYS A 234 1.87 -14.10 -6.73
C LYS A 234 1.61 -15.43 -7.45
N ARG A 235 0.58 -16.18 -7.06
CA ARG A 235 0.23 -17.46 -7.70
C ARG A 235 -0.17 -17.27 -9.16
N MET A 236 -0.95 -16.25 -9.48
CA MET A 236 -1.33 -15.96 -10.87
C MET A 236 -0.12 -15.58 -11.72
N ALA A 237 0.80 -14.77 -11.19
CA ALA A 237 2.05 -14.46 -11.89
C ALA A 237 2.89 -15.71 -12.18
N LEU A 238 3.04 -16.59 -11.19
CA LEU A 238 3.76 -17.86 -11.37
C LEU A 238 3.07 -18.76 -12.42
N ALA A 239 1.75 -18.85 -12.39
CA ALA A 239 0.98 -19.63 -13.35
C ALA A 239 1.11 -19.09 -14.79
N ALA A 240 1.26 -17.77 -14.93
CA ALA A 240 1.49 -17.09 -16.20
C ALA A 240 2.96 -17.15 -16.68
N GLY A 241 3.86 -17.84 -15.95
CA GLY A 241 5.28 -17.93 -16.29
C GLY A 241 6.09 -16.65 -16.02
N ILE A 242 5.53 -15.71 -15.25
CA ILE A 242 6.13 -14.41 -14.95
C ILE A 242 6.94 -14.50 -13.64
N PRO A 243 8.05 -13.75 -13.48
CA PRO A 243 8.86 -13.79 -12.28
C PRO A 243 8.08 -13.65 -10.96
N SER A 244 8.53 -14.39 -9.94
CA SER A 244 7.86 -14.52 -8.63
C SER A 244 7.79 -13.23 -7.78
N ASN A 245 8.36 -12.13 -8.25
CA ASN A 245 8.40 -10.84 -7.56
C ASN A 245 7.15 -9.97 -7.81
N VAL A 246 6.20 -10.44 -8.64
CA VAL A 246 4.93 -9.75 -8.85
C VAL A 246 4.10 -9.74 -7.57
N HIS A 247 3.73 -8.54 -7.15
CA HIS A 247 2.89 -8.29 -6.00
C HIS A 247 2.11 -6.98 -6.23
N PRO A 248 1.07 -6.65 -5.44
CA PRO A 248 0.23 -5.46 -5.67
C PRO A 248 0.99 -4.13 -5.91
N HIS A 249 2.12 -3.90 -5.22
CA HIS A 249 2.92 -2.69 -5.47
C HIS A 249 3.65 -2.72 -6.84
N VAL A 250 4.05 -3.87 -7.36
CA VAL A 250 4.61 -4.00 -8.72
C VAL A 250 3.51 -3.60 -9.71
N LEU A 251 2.31 -4.18 -9.61
CA LEU A 251 1.18 -3.86 -10.49
C LEU A 251 0.83 -2.37 -10.49
N ARG A 252 0.74 -1.75 -9.30
CA ARG A 252 0.52 -0.30 -9.17
C ARG A 252 1.63 0.52 -9.82
N HIS A 253 2.88 0.08 -9.70
CA HIS A 253 4.01 0.79 -10.31
C HIS A 253 4.04 0.59 -11.83
N SER A 254 3.70 -0.60 -12.33
CA SER A 254 3.51 -0.87 -13.76
C SER A 254 2.44 0.03 -14.34
N PHE A 255 1.26 0.13 -13.70
CA PHE A 255 0.21 1.06 -14.10
C PHE A 255 0.73 2.49 -14.20
N ALA A 256 1.33 3.01 -13.11
CA ALA A 256 1.87 4.37 -13.08
C ALA A 256 2.88 4.62 -14.22
N THR A 257 3.76 3.66 -14.47
CA THR A 257 4.81 3.76 -15.49
C THR A 257 4.20 3.71 -16.90
N HIS A 258 3.28 2.79 -17.14
CA HIS A 258 2.68 2.60 -18.47
C HIS A 258 1.72 3.73 -18.84
N VAL A 259 0.91 4.23 -17.90
CA VAL A 259 0.07 5.42 -18.13
C VAL A 259 0.93 6.65 -18.38
N LEU A 260 2.03 6.82 -17.66
CA LEU A 260 2.95 7.93 -17.91
C LEU A 260 3.58 7.85 -19.31
N GLN A 261 4.00 6.64 -19.72
CA GLN A 261 4.58 6.42 -21.04
C GLN A 261 3.59 6.68 -22.18
N SER A 262 2.29 6.43 -21.97
CA SER A 262 1.26 6.66 -22.99
C SER A 262 0.71 8.09 -23.00
N SER A 263 0.60 8.74 -21.84
CA SER A 263 -0.02 10.08 -21.71
C SER A 263 0.98 11.24 -21.76
N GLY A 264 2.22 11.03 -21.35
CA GLY A 264 3.22 12.09 -21.20
C GLY A 264 2.95 13.06 -20.03
N ASP A 265 1.86 12.89 -19.27
CA ASP A 265 1.46 13.80 -18.19
C ASP A 265 1.76 13.22 -16.80
N LEU A 266 2.96 13.50 -16.31
CA LEU A 266 3.42 13.04 -14.98
C LEU A 266 2.52 13.56 -13.84
N ARG A 267 1.97 14.76 -13.98
CA ARG A 267 1.24 15.40 -12.90
C ARG A 267 -0.14 14.76 -12.74
N ALA A 268 -0.84 14.56 -13.84
CA ALA A 268 -2.13 13.88 -13.82
C ALA A 268 -2.02 12.44 -13.31
N VAL A 269 -0.95 11.71 -13.68
CA VAL A 269 -0.66 10.38 -13.13
C VAL A 269 -0.40 10.41 -11.62
N GLN A 270 0.32 11.42 -11.11
CA GLN A 270 0.59 11.56 -9.68
C GLN A 270 -0.65 11.89 -8.85
N GLU A 271 -1.54 12.74 -9.37
CA GLU A 271 -2.83 13.09 -8.74
C GLU A 271 -3.78 11.88 -8.73
N LEU A 272 -3.89 11.14 -9.83
CA LEU A 272 -4.64 9.88 -9.94
C LEU A 272 -4.19 8.85 -8.89
N LEU A 273 -2.88 8.75 -8.67
CA LEU A 273 -2.28 7.87 -7.66
C LEU A 273 -2.39 8.41 -6.22
N GLY A 274 -2.87 9.63 -6.01
CA GLY A 274 -3.08 10.22 -4.69
C GLY A 274 -1.78 10.53 -3.94
N HIS A 275 -0.78 11.07 -4.64
CA HIS A 275 0.45 11.60 -4.03
C HIS A 275 0.20 13.00 -3.45
N ALA A 276 0.17 13.11 -2.12
CA ALA A 276 -0.27 14.30 -1.38
C ALA A 276 0.71 15.50 -1.34
N ASN A 277 1.72 15.56 -2.21
CA ASN A 277 2.70 16.64 -2.18
C ASN A 277 2.92 17.18 -3.60
N ILE A 278 2.35 18.35 -3.90
CA ILE A 278 2.53 19.04 -5.18
C ILE A 278 2.65 20.55 -4.92
N THR A 279 3.74 21.14 -5.37
CA THR A 279 3.93 22.59 -5.51
C THR A 279 3.71 22.92 -6.99
N ALA A 280 2.94 23.99 -7.25
CA ALA A 280 2.33 24.44 -8.52
C ALA A 280 0.89 23.91 -8.71
N THR A 281 -0.02 24.74 -9.20
CA THR A 281 -1.48 24.53 -9.19
C THR A 281 -1.99 24.30 -10.62
N GLN A 282 -2.48 23.09 -10.90
CA GLN A 282 -3.40 22.75 -12.00
C GLN A 282 -4.44 21.85 -11.35
N ILE A 283 -5.72 22.19 -11.49
CA ILE A 283 -6.83 21.43 -10.90
C ILE A 283 -7.27 20.44 -11.98
N TYR A 284 -6.94 19.16 -11.83
CA TYR A 284 -7.47 18.11 -12.70
C TYR A 284 -8.87 17.69 -12.24
N THR A 285 -9.73 17.42 -13.21
CA THR A 285 -11.13 17.00 -13.02
C THR A 285 -11.28 15.49 -13.24
N SER A 286 -12.43 14.91 -12.85
CA SER A 286 -12.76 13.52 -13.19
C SER A 286 -12.72 13.25 -14.69
N LEU A 287 -13.10 14.23 -15.51
CA LEU A 287 -13.05 14.14 -16.97
C LEU A 287 -11.62 13.99 -17.51
N ASP A 288 -10.65 14.68 -16.91
CA ASP A 288 -9.24 14.56 -17.26
C ASP A 288 -8.71 13.16 -16.91
N PHE A 289 -9.12 12.61 -15.77
CA PHE A 289 -8.76 11.24 -15.38
C PHE A 289 -9.43 10.19 -16.28
N GLN A 290 -10.69 10.38 -16.66
CA GLN A 290 -11.35 9.51 -17.64
C GLN A 290 -10.69 9.60 -19.02
N HIS A 291 -10.17 10.77 -19.40
CA HIS A 291 -9.36 10.90 -20.61
C HIS A 291 -8.06 10.10 -20.49
N LEU A 292 -7.36 10.16 -19.35
CA LEU A 292 -6.16 9.36 -19.08
C LEU A 292 -6.44 7.86 -19.09
N ALA A 293 -7.55 7.42 -18.50
CA ALA A 293 -7.96 6.02 -18.54
C ALA A 293 -8.25 5.58 -19.98
N ARG A 294 -8.90 6.41 -20.79
CA ARG A 294 -9.13 6.16 -22.22
C ARG A 294 -7.84 6.16 -23.04
N VAL A 295 -6.92 7.09 -22.79
CA VAL A 295 -5.60 7.14 -23.42
C VAL A 295 -4.82 5.88 -23.07
N TYR A 296 -4.82 5.48 -21.80
CA TYR A 296 -4.23 4.22 -21.38
C TYR A 296 -4.89 3.03 -22.06
N ASP A 297 -6.22 2.89 -22.03
CA ASP A 297 -6.95 1.81 -22.69
C ASP A 297 -6.59 1.77 -24.19
N SER A 298 -6.62 2.90 -24.89
CA SER A 298 -6.31 3.00 -26.32
C SER A 298 -4.84 2.72 -26.68
N ALA A 299 -3.91 3.11 -25.79
CA ALA A 299 -2.49 2.83 -25.93
C ALA A 299 -2.12 1.43 -25.43
N HIS A 300 -3.02 0.79 -24.68
CA HIS A 300 -2.82 -0.55 -24.18
C HIS A 300 -2.72 -1.51 -25.38
N PRO A 301 -1.72 -2.41 -25.40
CA PRO A 301 -1.58 -3.41 -26.47
C PRO A 301 -2.86 -4.21 -26.78
N ARG A 302 -3.77 -4.35 -25.79
CA ARG A 302 -5.04 -5.07 -25.91
C ARG A 302 -6.16 -4.26 -26.57
N ALA A 303 -6.06 -2.94 -26.72
CA ALA A 303 -7.05 -2.16 -27.48
C ALA A 303 -6.96 -2.37 -29.00
N LYS A 304 -5.83 -2.90 -29.50
CA LYS A 304 -5.64 -3.18 -30.92
C LYS A 304 -6.19 -4.54 -31.37
N LYS A 305 -6.52 -5.45 -30.44
CA LYS A 305 -7.24 -6.69 -30.76
C LYS A 305 -8.75 -6.41 -30.68
N ARG A 306 -9.36 -6.11 -31.83
CA ARG A 306 -10.80 -6.29 -32.02
C ARG A 306 -11.06 -7.79 -32.12
N ASP A 307 -12.06 -8.28 -31.40
CA ASP A 307 -12.67 -9.60 -31.63
C ASP A 307 -13.20 -9.69 -33.08
#